data_AF-A0A9W7F6M5-F1
#
_entry.id   AF-A0A9W7F6M5-F1
#
_cell.length_a   1.000
_cell.length_b   1.000
_cell.length_c   1.000
_cell.angle_alpha   90.00
_cell.angle_beta   90.00
_cell.angle_gamma   90.00
#
_symmetry.space_group_name_H-M   'P 1'
#
loop_
_entity.id
_entity.type
_entity.pdbx_description
1 polymer ?
#
loop_
_entity_poly.entity_id
_entity_poly.type
_entity_poly.pdbx_seq_one_letter_code
_entity_poly.pdbx_strand_id
1 'polypeptide(L)'
;MLSLGNSLASIDCDQYAGRFPSEVYSFFVGIGVSSTLIMMVWLTKNWIVMIVGGKSKKAPVWLQHSSRFSVGLFIFGEVICAVLEYTIGSLTSCDEGNGAVNGCYSGTVNGAKNGIVGIAIGFWSSLAIYYGTHIKTMLKSGGTSDAEAKKIGNFCKAIGVCAFLGFAYKCMTIPRIGNAIFEVPSCTFSWVSIVPIMLTFISWYATISMRPTPKSRAKIANTPTTTTSSTVD
;
A
#
# COMPACT_ATOMS: atom_id res chain seq x y z
N MET A 1 -0.97 9.71 -8.34
CA MET A 1 -2.06 8.85 -7.82
C MET A 1 -2.03 8.74 -6.30
N LEU A 2 -0.94 8.30 -5.66
CA LEU A 2 -0.84 8.19 -4.19
C LEU A 2 -1.25 9.47 -3.43
N SER A 3 -0.70 10.62 -3.85
CA SER A 3 -1.03 11.92 -3.26
C SER A 3 -2.48 12.33 -3.51
N LEU A 4 -3.04 12.05 -4.69
CA LEU A 4 -4.44 12.38 -5.02
C LEU A 4 -5.40 11.49 -4.20
N GLY A 5 -5.14 10.19 -4.12
CA GLY A 5 -5.95 9.23 -3.36
C GLY A 5 -5.95 9.55 -1.87
N ASN A 6 -4.78 9.88 -1.30
CA ASN A 6 -4.70 10.30 0.10
C ASN A 6 -5.40 11.64 0.36
N SER A 7 -5.27 12.62 -0.53
CA SER A 7 -5.99 13.90 -0.39
C SER A 7 -7.51 13.73 -0.44
N LEU A 8 -8.02 12.81 -1.28
CA LEU A 8 -9.45 12.50 -1.35
C LEU A 8 -9.93 11.68 -0.14
N ALA A 9 -9.09 10.77 0.38
CA ALA A 9 -9.34 10.04 1.62
C ALA A 9 -9.23 10.90 2.90
N SER A 10 -8.65 12.10 2.80
CA SER A 10 -8.54 13.07 3.90
C SER A 10 -9.70 14.07 3.93
N ILE A 11 -10.66 13.95 3.00
CA ILE A 11 -11.88 14.76 3.05
C ILE A 11 -12.66 14.32 4.28
N ASP A 12 -12.89 15.28 5.18
CA ASP A 12 -13.55 15.09 6.47
C ASP A 12 -14.91 14.40 6.30
N CYS A 13 -14.97 13.10 6.62
CA CYS A 13 -16.18 12.29 6.48
C CYS A 13 -17.33 12.81 7.35
N ASP A 14 -17.04 13.47 8.47
CA ASP A 14 -18.07 13.97 9.38
C ASP A 14 -18.68 15.27 8.87
N GLN A 15 -17.90 16.15 8.21
CA GLN A 15 -18.45 17.35 7.56
C GLN A 15 -19.27 17.05 6.30
N TYR A 16 -19.08 15.87 5.70
CA TYR A 16 -19.81 15.40 4.53
C TYR A 16 -20.78 14.24 4.83
N ALA A 17 -21.06 13.96 6.11
CA ALA A 17 -22.00 12.93 6.52
C ALA A 17 -23.35 13.10 5.79
N GLY A 18 -23.74 12.09 5.01
CA GLY A 18 -24.96 12.08 4.20
C GLY A 18 -24.88 12.73 2.80
N ARG A 19 -23.73 13.31 2.41
CA ARG A 19 -23.53 13.87 1.05
C ARG A 19 -22.80 12.93 0.10
N PHE A 20 -21.91 12.08 0.61
CA PHE A 20 -21.23 11.06 -0.18
C PHE A 20 -21.57 9.66 0.34
N PRO A 21 -21.89 8.70 -0.55
CA PRO A 21 -22.07 7.30 -0.17
C PRO A 21 -20.77 6.73 0.43
N SER A 22 -20.86 5.93 1.50
CA SER A 22 -19.70 5.32 2.16
C SER A 22 -18.87 4.46 1.21
N GLU A 23 -19.48 3.90 0.17
CA GLU A 23 -18.83 3.14 -0.89
C GLU A 23 -17.80 3.97 -1.66
N VAL A 24 -18.11 5.25 -1.93
CA VAL A 24 -17.23 6.16 -2.65
C VAL A 24 -15.99 6.47 -1.80
N TYR A 25 -16.20 6.69 -0.50
CA TYR A 25 -15.10 6.88 0.45
C TYR A 25 -14.21 5.63 0.54
N SER A 26 -14.82 4.46 0.76
CA SER A 26 -14.11 3.17 0.84
C SER A 26 -13.32 2.86 -0.45
N PHE A 27 -13.84 3.24 -1.61
CA PHE A 27 -13.15 3.11 -2.88
C PHE A 27 -11.86 3.97 -2.93
N PHE A 28 -11.92 5.24 -2.53
CA PHE A 28 -10.75 6.12 -2.55
C PHE A 28 -9.71 5.74 -1.50
N VAL A 29 -10.15 5.38 -0.29
CA VAL A 29 -9.27 4.81 0.76
C VAL A 29 -8.59 3.55 0.22
N GLY A 30 -9.37 2.66 -0.40
CA GLY A 30 -8.90 1.45 -1.06
C GLY A 30 -7.79 1.74 -2.07
N ILE A 31 -7.98 2.72 -2.95
CA ILE A 31 -6.94 3.14 -3.92
C ILE A 31 -5.66 3.60 -3.22
N GLY A 32 -5.78 4.40 -2.15
CA GLY A 32 -4.63 4.87 -1.36
C GLY A 32 -3.84 3.72 -0.74
N VAL A 33 -4.55 2.78 -0.12
CA VAL A 33 -3.95 1.58 0.50
C VAL A 33 -3.32 0.67 -0.56
N SER A 34 -4.06 0.30 -1.62
CA SER A 34 -3.51 -0.53 -2.72
C SER A 34 -2.27 0.09 -3.33
N SER A 35 -2.26 1.40 -3.56
CA SER A 35 -1.10 2.10 -4.14
C SER A 35 0.14 1.96 -3.25
N THR A 36 -0.02 2.05 -1.93
CA THR A 36 1.07 1.85 -0.97
C THR A 36 1.59 0.41 -1.00
N LEU A 37 0.68 -0.58 -1.05
CA LEU A 37 1.04 -2.00 -1.15
C LEU A 37 1.75 -2.34 -2.47
N ILE A 38 1.29 -1.76 -3.58
CA ILE A 38 1.93 -1.92 -4.90
C ILE A 38 3.35 -1.34 -4.89
N MET A 39 3.55 -0.16 -4.28
CA MET A 39 4.89 0.40 -4.10
C MET A 39 5.80 -0.54 -3.29
N MET A 40 5.30 -1.13 -2.21
CA MET A 40 6.04 -2.12 -1.42
C MET A 40 6.48 -3.32 -2.27
N VAL A 41 5.58 -3.87 -3.10
CA VAL A 41 5.87 -4.99 -4.01
C VAL A 41 6.96 -4.61 -5.01
N TRP A 42 6.84 -3.46 -5.66
CA TRP A 42 7.81 -3.02 -6.65
C TRP A 42 9.17 -2.72 -6.04
N LEU A 43 9.20 -2.09 -4.87
CA LEU A 43 10.45 -1.81 -4.15
C LEU A 43 11.15 -3.12 -3.78
N THR A 44 10.42 -4.06 -3.19
CA THR A 44 10.95 -5.37 -2.79
C THR A 44 11.41 -6.18 -3.99
N LYS A 45 10.62 -6.19 -5.08
CA LYS A 45 11.00 -6.81 -6.35
C LYS A 45 12.31 -6.23 -6.88
N ASN A 46 12.47 -4.91 -6.89
CA ASN A 46 13.70 -4.26 -7.34
C ASN A 46 14.90 -4.63 -6.45
N TRP A 47 14.71 -4.75 -5.14
CA TRP A 47 15.76 -5.24 -4.23
C TRP A 47 16.22 -6.66 -4.57
N ILE A 48 15.27 -7.57 -4.82
CA ILE A 48 15.57 -8.95 -5.20
C ILE A 48 16.29 -8.99 -6.56
N VAL A 49 15.84 -8.20 -7.53
CA VAL A 49 16.47 -8.12 -8.86
C VAL A 49 17.91 -7.62 -8.76
N MET A 50 18.20 -6.64 -7.90
CA MET A 50 19.56 -6.16 -7.69
C MET A 50 20.48 -7.23 -7.10
N ILE A 51 19.96 -8.07 -6.19
CA ILE A 51 20.74 -9.11 -5.52
C ILE A 51 20.91 -10.35 -6.42
N VAL A 52 19.80 -10.85 -6.96
CA VAL A 52 19.74 -12.15 -7.66
C VAL A 52 19.98 -12.00 -9.16
N GLY A 53 19.53 -10.88 -9.77
CA GLY A 53 19.62 -10.65 -11.21
C GLY A 53 21.05 -10.40 -11.71
N GLY A 54 21.98 -10.10 -10.81
CA GLY A 54 23.39 -9.85 -11.11
C GLY A 54 23.58 -8.82 -12.23
N LYS A 55 24.48 -9.09 -13.17
CA LYS A 55 24.77 -8.20 -14.31
C LYS A 55 23.59 -8.07 -15.28
N SER A 56 22.75 -9.10 -15.40
CA SER A 56 21.65 -9.12 -16.35
C SER A 56 20.46 -8.26 -15.91
N LYS A 57 20.36 -7.94 -14.60
CA LYS A 57 19.24 -7.23 -13.96
C LYS A 57 17.86 -7.78 -14.34
N LYS A 58 17.77 -9.06 -14.73
CA LYS A 58 16.50 -9.72 -15.06
C LYS A 58 15.89 -10.31 -13.80
N ALA A 59 14.58 -10.10 -13.62
CA ALA A 59 13.83 -10.69 -12.53
C ALA A 59 13.59 -12.19 -12.79
N PRO A 60 13.78 -13.07 -11.78
CA PRO A 60 13.43 -14.48 -11.92
C PRO A 60 11.93 -14.63 -12.20
N VAL A 61 11.56 -15.68 -12.96
CA VAL A 61 10.19 -15.88 -13.47
C VAL A 61 9.16 -15.91 -12.35
N TRP A 62 9.44 -16.64 -11.26
CA TRP A 62 8.57 -16.71 -10.09
C TRP A 62 8.24 -15.31 -9.53
N LEU A 63 9.25 -14.44 -9.42
CA LEU A 63 9.09 -13.09 -8.87
C LEU A 63 8.21 -12.22 -9.76
N GLN A 64 8.30 -12.40 -11.08
CA GLN A 64 7.43 -11.70 -12.02
C GLN A 64 5.98 -12.11 -11.82
N HIS A 65 5.68 -13.41 -11.80
CA HIS A 65 4.33 -13.92 -11.60
C HIS A 65 3.76 -13.54 -10.22
N SER A 66 4.51 -13.76 -9.14
CA SER A 66 4.08 -13.38 -7.79
C SER A 66 3.81 -11.88 -7.68
N SER A 67 4.64 -11.02 -8.29
CA SER A 67 4.41 -9.56 -8.28
C SER A 67 3.13 -9.16 -9.00
N ARG A 68 2.86 -9.73 -10.18
CA ARG A 68 1.65 -9.44 -10.96
C ARG A 68 0.40 -9.93 -10.23
N PHE A 69 0.44 -11.16 -9.70
CA PHE A 69 -0.65 -11.71 -8.92
C PHE A 69 -0.95 -10.87 -7.69
N SER A 70 0.07 -10.47 -6.93
CA SER A 70 -0.10 -9.67 -5.71
C SER A 70 -0.66 -8.27 -5.99
N VAL A 71 -0.23 -7.62 -7.08
CA VAL A 71 -0.81 -6.34 -7.51
C VAL A 71 -2.29 -6.48 -7.82
N GLY A 72 -2.67 -7.51 -8.59
CA GLY A 72 -4.08 -7.81 -8.86
C GLY A 72 -4.87 -8.07 -7.58
N LEU A 73 -4.31 -8.87 -6.68
CA LEU A 73 -4.91 -9.18 -5.39
C LEU A 73 -5.11 -7.95 -4.50
N PHE A 74 -4.17 -7.00 -4.47
CA PHE A 74 -4.29 -5.78 -3.67
C PHE A 74 -5.30 -4.80 -4.24
N ILE A 75 -5.44 -4.72 -5.56
CA ILE A 75 -6.49 -3.90 -6.18
C ILE A 75 -7.85 -4.54 -5.93
N PHE A 76 -7.97 -5.84 -6.18
CA PHE A 76 -9.23 -6.55 -5.95
C PHE A 76 -9.64 -6.52 -4.47
N GLY A 77 -8.72 -6.84 -3.57
CA GLY A 77 -8.97 -6.85 -2.13
C GLY A 77 -9.28 -5.46 -1.57
N GLU A 78 -8.41 -4.47 -1.76
CA GLU A 78 -8.58 -3.19 -1.06
C GLU A 78 -9.50 -2.20 -1.80
N VAL A 79 -9.70 -2.34 -3.11
CA VAL A 79 -10.60 -1.43 -3.86
C VAL A 79 -11.96 -2.09 -4.08
N ILE A 80 -11.99 -3.27 -4.68
CA ILE A 80 -13.25 -3.89 -5.11
C ILE A 80 -13.98 -4.50 -3.91
N CYS A 81 -13.32 -5.35 -3.12
CA CYS A 81 -13.95 -5.97 -1.94
C CYS A 81 -14.27 -4.95 -0.85
N ALA A 82 -13.57 -3.81 -0.79
CA ALA A 82 -13.91 -2.72 0.12
C ALA A 82 -15.22 -2.01 -0.25
N VAL A 83 -15.63 -2.01 -1.52
CA VAL A 83 -16.97 -1.54 -1.91
C VAL A 83 -18.00 -2.64 -1.63
N LEU A 84 -17.70 -3.88 -2.01
CA LEU A 84 -18.62 -5.01 -1.86
C LEU A 84 -18.99 -5.31 -0.40
N GLU A 85 -18.12 -5.02 0.59
CA GLU A 85 -18.43 -5.28 2.00
C GLU A 85 -19.60 -4.44 2.54
N TYR A 86 -19.82 -3.24 1.97
CA TYR A 86 -20.97 -2.38 2.29
C TYR A 86 -22.22 -2.78 1.49
N THR A 87 -22.04 -3.22 0.23
CA THR A 87 -23.17 -3.66 -0.61
C THR A 87 -23.74 -5.02 -0.16
N ILE A 88 -22.90 -5.94 0.30
CA ILE A 88 -23.33 -7.28 0.77
C ILE A 88 -23.74 -7.24 2.24
N GLY A 89 -23.06 -6.44 3.07
CA GLY A 89 -23.34 -6.33 4.50
C GLY A 89 -24.70 -5.71 4.81
N SER A 90 -25.14 -4.73 4.01
CA SER A 90 -26.45 -4.10 4.14
C SER A 90 -27.63 -5.06 3.92
N LEU A 91 -27.41 -6.20 3.25
CA LEU A 91 -28.48 -7.11 2.81
C LEU A 91 -28.84 -8.23 3.80
N THR A 92 -28.04 -8.49 4.85
CA THR A 92 -28.20 -9.74 5.62
C THR A 92 -28.14 -9.65 7.14
N SER A 93 -27.64 -8.56 7.73
CA SER A 93 -27.45 -8.52 9.20
C SER A 93 -27.71 -7.16 9.86
N CYS A 94 -27.99 -6.11 9.09
CA CYS A 94 -28.29 -4.78 9.63
C CYS A 94 -29.81 -4.49 9.67
N ASP A 95 -30.64 -5.50 9.39
CA ASP A 95 -32.10 -5.40 9.19
C ASP A 95 -32.92 -6.04 10.35
N GLU A 96 -32.26 -6.52 11.41
CA GLU A 96 -32.94 -7.01 12.62
C GLU A 96 -33.48 -5.83 13.46
N GLY A 97 -34.55 -5.19 12.96
CA GLY A 97 -35.56 -4.54 13.79
C GLY A 97 -35.49 -3.03 14.02
N ASN A 98 -34.50 -2.29 13.51
CA ASN A 98 -34.36 -0.85 13.82
C ASN A 98 -33.93 0.07 12.66
N GLY A 99 -34.27 -0.30 11.43
CA GLY A 99 -33.92 0.46 10.23
C GLY A 99 -32.43 0.30 9.88
N ALA A 100 -32.14 0.26 8.59
CA ALA A 100 -30.77 0.14 8.09
C ALA A 100 -29.88 1.21 8.72
N VAL A 101 -29.03 0.80 9.67
CA VAL A 101 -28.07 1.72 10.30
C VAL A 101 -26.96 1.96 9.28
N ASN A 102 -26.93 3.18 8.72
CA ASN A 102 -25.83 3.63 7.86
C ASN A 102 -24.48 3.35 8.54
N GLY A 103 -23.56 2.68 7.85
CA GLY A 103 -22.21 2.35 8.36
C GLY A 103 -22.02 0.93 8.91
N CYS A 104 -22.98 0.02 8.70
CA CYS A 104 -22.85 -1.40 9.04
C CYS A 104 -22.25 -2.19 7.85
N TYR A 105 -21.25 -3.05 8.11
CA TYR A 105 -20.63 -3.90 7.09
C TYR A 105 -20.42 -5.35 7.55
N SER A 106 -20.28 -6.26 6.59
CA SER A 106 -20.08 -7.69 6.88
C SER A 106 -18.67 -7.95 7.43
N GLY A 107 -18.57 -8.33 8.70
CA GLY A 107 -17.31 -8.73 9.33
C GLY A 107 -16.72 -10.01 8.73
N THR A 108 -17.55 -10.90 8.16
CA THR A 108 -17.10 -12.08 7.40
C THR A 108 -16.37 -11.69 6.12
N VAL A 109 -16.98 -10.84 5.28
CA VAL A 109 -16.33 -10.36 4.05
C VAL A 109 -15.06 -9.59 4.38
N ASN A 110 -15.12 -8.71 5.40
CA ASN A 110 -13.96 -7.95 5.86
C ASN A 110 -12.84 -8.85 6.39
N GLY A 111 -13.16 -9.82 7.24
CA GLY A 111 -12.19 -10.76 7.82
C GLY A 111 -11.53 -11.63 6.77
N ALA A 112 -12.31 -12.20 5.83
CA ALA A 112 -11.77 -13.01 4.74
C ALA A 112 -10.88 -12.20 3.80
N LYS A 113 -11.34 -11.01 3.36
CA LYS A 113 -10.57 -10.05 2.53
C LYS A 113 -9.22 -9.74 3.17
N ASN A 114 -9.24 -9.28 4.42
CA ASN A 114 -8.03 -8.88 5.13
C ASN A 114 -7.13 -10.09 5.47
N GLY A 115 -7.67 -11.28 5.67
CA GLY A 115 -6.88 -12.51 5.82
C GLY A 115 -6.09 -12.85 4.56
N ILE A 116 -6.74 -12.86 3.40
CA ILE A 116 -6.10 -13.15 2.10
C ILE A 116 -5.07 -12.07 1.74
N VAL A 117 -5.44 -10.80 1.84
CA VAL A 117 -4.53 -9.68 1.60
C VAL A 117 -3.38 -9.71 2.61
N GLY A 118 -3.67 -10.03 3.87
CA GLY A 118 -2.69 -10.20 4.94
C GLY A 118 -1.61 -11.22 4.57
N ILE A 119 -1.98 -12.41 4.11
CA ILE A 119 -1.01 -13.44 3.68
C ILE A 119 -0.05 -12.88 2.62
N ALA A 120 -0.57 -12.16 1.62
CA ALA A 120 0.27 -11.55 0.59
C ALA A 120 1.19 -10.45 1.17
N ILE A 121 0.69 -9.60 2.08
CA ILE A 121 1.53 -8.61 2.78
C ILE A 121 2.62 -9.31 3.59
N GLY A 122 2.29 -10.37 4.32
CA GLY A 122 3.26 -11.15 5.11
C GLY A 122 4.36 -11.75 4.24
N PHE A 123 4.00 -12.30 3.07
CA PHE A 123 4.96 -12.81 2.09
C PHE A 123 5.92 -11.71 1.63
N TRP A 124 5.41 -10.56 1.17
CA TRP A 124 6.26 -9.46 0.71
C TRP A 124 7.06 -8.79 1.82
N SER A 125 6.51 -8.70 3.04
CA SER A 125 7.22 -8.18 4.21
C SER A 125 8.41 -9.06 4.58
N SER A 126 8.24 -10.37 4.54
CA SER A 126 9.30 -11.34 4.82
C SER A 126 10.43 -11.22 3.80
N LEU A 127 10.09 -11.10 2.50
CA LEU A 127 11.06 -10.86 1.45
C LEU A 127 11.76 -9.50 1.62
N ALA A 128 11.03 -8.43 1.94
CA ALA A 128 11.57 -7.11 2.16
C ALA A 128 12.59 -7.09 3.31
N ILE A 129 12.30 -7.79 4.42
CA ILE A 129 13.21 -7.93 5.56
C ILE A 129 14.44 -8.74 5.15
N TYR A 130 14.26 -9.90 4.53
CA TYR A 130 15.35 -10.80 4.14
C TYR A 130 16.31 -10.15 3.13
N TYR A 131 15.78 -9.59 2.04
CA TYR A 131 16.62 -8.95 1.02
C TYR A 131 17.11 -7.57 1.47
N GLY A 132 16.35 -6.85 2.29
CA GLY A 132 16.78 -5.56 2.86
C GLY A 132 17.99 -5.69 3.80
N THR A 133 18.05 -6.74 4.63
CA THR A 133 19.23 -7.01 5.47
C THR A 133 20.43 -7.44 4.63
N HIS A 134 20.20 -8.15 3.53
CA HIS A 134 21.26 -8.54 2.60
C HIS A 134 21.87 -7.33 1.87
N ILE A 135 21.05 -6.38 1.39
CA ILE A 135 21.53 -5.11 0.80
C ILE A 135 22.40 -4.35 1.80
N LYS A 136 21.98 -4.26 3.07
CA LYS A 136 22.76 -3.60 4.13
C LYS A 136 24.14 -4.23 4.29
N THR A 137 24.24 -5.55 4.20
CA THR A 137 25.51 -6.28 4.31
C THR A 137 26.40 -6.00 3.10
N MET A 138 25.83 -6.03 1.89
CA MET A 138 26.54 -5.71 0.65
C MET A 138 27.08 -4.26 0.61
N LEU A 139 26.30 -3.30 1.11
CA LEU A 139 26.72 -1.89 1.17
C LEU A 139 27.92 -1.68 2.11
N LYS A 140 27.96 -2.42 3.23
CA LYS A 140 29.10 -2.38 4.16
C LYS A 140 30.37 -2.99 3.57
N SER A 141 30.24 -4.07 2.79
CA SER A 141 31.39 -4.71 2.14
C SER A 141 31.90 -3.96 0.90
N GLY A 142 31.04 -3.17 0.24
CA GLY A 142 31.34 -2.52 -1.04
C GLY A 142 32.07 -1.18 -0.95
N GLY A 143 32.60 -0.79 0.22
CA GLY A 143 33.34 0.47 0.39
C GLY A 143 32.48 1.74 0.23
N THR A 144 31.16 1.62 0.34
CA THR A 144 30.27 2.79 0.37
C THR A 144 30.47 3.54 1.68
N SER A 145 30.36 4.88 1.67
CA SER A 145 30.38 5.70 2.89
C SER A 145 29.45 5.10 3.96
N ASP A 146 29.99 4.83 5.15
CA ASP A 146 29.27 4.16 6.23
C ASP A 146 27.97 4.90 6.61
N ALA A 147 27.96 6.24 6.47
CA ALA A 147 26.79 7.07 6.70
C ALA A 147 25.65 6.81 5.68
N GLU A 148 25.98 6.68 4.39
CA GLU A 148 24.99 6.41 3.35
C GLU A 148 24.48 4.97 3.41
N ALA A 149 25.38 4.01 3.65
CA ALA A 149 25.02 2.60 3.85
C ALA A 149 24.09 2.42 5.05
N LYS A 150 24.38 3.10 6.17
CA LYS A 150 23.53 3.10 7.37
C LYS A 150 22.16 3.73 7.11
N LYS A 151 22.10 4.82 6.34
CA LYS A 151 20.83 5.47 5.95
C LYS A 151 19.95 4.54 5.13
N ILE A 152 20.49 3.90 4.09
CA ILE A 152 19.74 2.93 3.26
C ILE A 152 19.30 1.72 4.07
N GLY A 153 20.17 1.18 4.93
CA GLY A 153 19.83 0.07 5.81
C GLY A 153 18.71 0.40 6.80
N ASN A 154 18.69 1.62 7.34
CA ASN A 154 17.61 2.08 8.21
C ASN A 154 16.28 2.23 7.46
N PHE A 155 16.28 2.73 6.23
CA PHE A 155 15.08 2.77 5.39
C PHE A 155 14.53 1.36 5.11
N CYS A 156 15.39 0.41 4.75
CA CYS A 156 14.95 -0.96 4.50
C CYS A 156 14.32 -1.60 5.75
N LYS A 157 14.92 -1.38 6.93
CA LYS A 157 14.38 -1.84 8.21
C LYS A 157 13.04 -1.18 8.54
N ALA A 158 12.93 0.13 8.36
CA ALA A 158 11.69 0.87 8.59
C ALA A 158 10.54 0.36 7.71
N ILE A 159 10.82 0.15 6.42
CA ILE A 159 9.83 -0.42 5.49
C ILE A 159 9.41 -1.82 5.92
N GLY A 160 10.36 -2.69 6.29
CA GLY A 160 10.06 -4.04 6.78
C GLY A 160 9.19 -4.03 8.04
N VAL A 161 9.49 -3.16 9.00
CA VAL A 161 8.69 -3.01 10.23
C VAL A 161 7.29 -2.46 9.92
N CYS A 162 7.17 -1.42 9.10
CA CYS A 162 5.88 -0.87 8.70
C CYS A 162 5.02 -1.91 7.96
N ALA A 163 5.63 -2.69 7.08
CA ALA A 163 4.94 -3.75 6.35
C ALA A 163 4.47 -4.88 7.28
N PHE A 164 5.28 -5.27 8.27
CA PHE A 164 4.89 -6.23 9.29
C PHE A 164 3.76 -5.74 10.20
N LEU A 165 3.78 -4.46 10.59
CA LEU A 165 2.68 -3.85 11.33
C LEU A 165 1.39 -3.84 10.49
N GLY A 166 1.49 -3.56 9.18
CA GLY A 166 0.38 -3.68 8.25
C GLY A 166 -0.18 -5.10 8.17
N PHE A 167 0.69 -6.12 8.15
CA PHE A 167 0.29 -7.52 8.22
C PHE A 167 -0.45 -7.84 9.53
N ALA A 168 0.13 -7.49 10.67
CA ALA A 168 -0.49 -7.72 11.97
C ALA A 168 -1.87 -7.06 12.08
N TYR A 169 -1.99 -5.80 11.61
CA TYR A 169 -3.25 -5.09 11.54
C TYR A 169 -4.31 -5.82 10.71
N LYS A 170 -3.93 -6.37 9.55
CA LYS A 170 -4.83 -7.17 8.71
C LYS A 170 -5.23 -8.48 9.39
N CYS A 171 -4.34 -9.11 10.15
CA CYS A 171 -4.69 -10.31 10.92
C CYS A 171 -5.66 -10.02 12.08
N MET A 172 -5.64 -8.82 12.67
CA MET A 172 -6.55 -8.44 13.75
C MET A 172 -8.03 -8.40 13.33
N THR A 173 -8.33 -8.40 12.03
CA THR A 173 -9.72 -8.46 11.54
C THR A 173 -10.24 -9.88 11.38
N ILE A 174 -9.40 -10.91 11.46
CA ILE A 174 -9.80 -12.33 11.30
C ILE A 174 -10.84 -12.75 12.36
N PRO A 175 -10.72 -12.37 13.65
CA PRO A 175 -11.75 -12.68 14.64
C PRO A 175 -13.12 -12.04 14.37
N ARG A 176 -13.24 -11.14 13.38
CA ARG A 176 -14.53 -10.53 12.98
C ARG A 176 -15.38 -11.44 12.09
N ILE A 177 -14.84 -12.57 11.63
CA ILE A 177 -15.58 -13.55 10.82
C ILE A 177 -16.78 -14.06 11.62
N GLY A 178 -17.96 -14.00 11.00
CA GLY A 178 -19.23 -14.38 11.62
C GLY A 178 -19.97 -13.25 12.34
N ASN A 179 -19.39 -12.05 12.43
CA ASN A 179 -20.01 -10.90 13.10
C ASN A 179 -20.38 -9.79 12.10
N ALA A 180 -21.45 -9.05 12.38
CA ALA A 180 -21.70 -7.74 11.76
C ALA A 180 -20.89 -6.68 12.53
N ILE A 181 -20.30 -5.72 11.81
CA ILE A 181 -19.48 -4.68 12.41
C ILE A 181 -20.08 -3.32 12.09
N PHE A 182 -20.29 -2.53 13.13
CA PHE A 182 -20.69 -1.14 13.03
C PHE A 182 -19.44 -0.27 12.96
N GLU A 183 -19.40 0.65 12.00
CA GLU A 183 -18.38 1.70 12.01
C GLU A 183 -18.52 2.53 13.29
N VAL A 184 -17.41 2.60 14.05
CA VAL A 184 -17.33 3.51 15.19
C VAL A 184 -17.33 4.93 14.63
N PRO A 185 -18.24 5.82 15.06
CA PRO A 185 -18.29 7.19 14.53
C PRO A 185 -16.95 7.91 14.72
N SER A 186 -16.56 8.70 13.71
CA SER A 186 -15.21 9.27 13.54
C SER A 186 -14.76 10.18 14.68
N CYS A 187 -15.70 10.67 15.51
CA CYS A 187 -15.46 11.46 16.71
C CYS A 187 -14.89 10.67 17.90
N THR A 188 -14.89 9.34 17.83
CA THR A 188 -14.38 8.48 18.92
C THR A 188 -12.95 8.07 18.61
N PHE A 189 -12.01 8.33 19.53
CA PHE A 189 -10.63 7.91 19.38
C PHE A 189 -10.56 6.38 19.25
N SER A 190 -10.39 5.92 18.01
CA SER A 190 -10.15 4.52 17.70
C SER A 190 -8.69 4.34 17.37
N TRP A 191 -8.06 3.31 17.92
CA TRP A 191 -6.70 2.92 17.56
C TRP A 191 -6.55 2.70 16.05
N VAL A 192 -7.65 2.36 15.38
CA VAL A 192 -7.74 2.21 13.92
C VAL A 192 -7.46 3.53 13.19
N SER A 193 -7.82 4.69 13.77
CA SER A 193 -7.65 6.02 13.16
C SER A 193 -6.17 6.46 13.09
N ILE A 194 -5.28 5.84 13.85
CA ILE A 194 -3.83 6.14 13.81
C ILE A 194 -3.19 5.60 12.52
N VAL A 195 -3.69 4.48 12.00
CA VAL A 195 -3.11 3.82 10.82
C VAL A 195 -3.24 4.69 9.55
N PRO A 196 -4.41 5.27 9.20
CA PRO A 196 -4.53 6.23 8.11
C PRO A 196 -3.64 7.45 8.27
N ILE A 197 -3.53 8.00 9.48
CA ILE A 197 -2.66 9.16 9.77
C ILE A 197 -1.18 8.81 9.48
N MET A 198 -0.73 7.64 9.93
CA MET A 198 0.62 7.15 9.66
C MET A 198 0.85 6.89 8.17
N LEU A 199 -0.11 6.30 7.46
CA LEU A 199 -0.03 6.08 6.02
C LEU A 199 0.02 7.41 5.24
N THR A 200 -0.77 8.39 5.65
CA THR A 200 -0.73 9.75 5.07
C THR A 200 0.62 10.41 5.28
N PHE A 201 1.19 10.29 6.48
CA PHE A 201 2.52 10.81 6.78
C PHE A 201 3.62 10.13 5.95
N ILE A 202 3.57 8.79 5.82
CA ILE A 202 4.53 8.01 5.02
C ILE A 202 4.42 8.39 3.54
N SER A 203 3.20 8.48 3.00
CA SER A 203 2.96 8.90 1.61
C SER A 203 3.45 10.32 1.33
N TRP A 204 3.24 11.25 2.27
CA TRP A 204 3.74 12.61 2.19
C TRP A 204 5.29 12.64 2.19
N TYR A 205 5.91 11.91 3.12
CA TYR A 205 7.36 11.80 3.21
C TYR A 205 7.97 11.17 1.95
N ALA A 206 7.39 10.08 1.45
CA ALA A 206 7.83 9.42 0.22
C ALA A 206 7.77 10.41 -0.97
N THR A 207 6.67 11.16 -1.09
CA THR A 207 6.51 12.18 -2.14
C THR A 207 7.59 13.26 -2.06
N ILE A 208 7.93 13.74 -0.85
CA ILE A 208 9.01 14.72 -0.66
C ILE A 208 10.37 14.12 -1.01
N SER A 209 10.65 12.90 -0.56
CA SER A 209 11.92 12.22 -0.80
C SER A 209 12.18 11.91 -2.28
N MET A 210 11.11 11.73 -3.07
CA MET A 210 11.16 11.51 -4.51
C MET A 210 11.22 12.79 -5.34
N ARG A 211 11.14 13.99 -4.73
CA ARG A 211 11.28 15.24 -5.48
C ARG A 211 12.68 15.31 -6.11
N PRO A 212 12.79 15.50 -7.44
CA PRO A 212 14.08 15.59 -8.11
C PRO A 212 14.87 16.78 -7.56
N THR A 213 16.13 16.55 -7.20
CA THR A 213 17.01 17.60 -6.71
C THR A 213 17.30 18.60 -7.82
N PRO A 214 17.63 19.87 -7.50
CA PRO A 214 17.96 20.88 -8.52
C PRO A 214 19.04 20.39 -9.50
N LYS A 215 20.02 19.64 -8.99
CA LYS A 215 21.09 19.01 -9.77
C LYS A 215 20.59 17.93 -10.75
N SER A 216 19.60 17.12 -10.37
CA SER A 216 19.04 16.11 -11.28
C SER A 216 18.14 16.73 -12.36
N ARG A 217 17.44 17.83 -12.04
CA ARG A 217 16.64 18.59 -13.02
C ARG A 217 17.52 19.23 -14.10
N ALA A 218 18.65 19.81 -13.71
CA ALA A 218 19.61 20.38 -14.66
C ALA A 218 20.18 19.32 -15.62
N LYS A 219 20.41 18.09 -15.14
CA LYS A 219 20.93 16.99 -15.98
C LYS A 219 19.89 16.48 -17.00
N ILE A 220 18.62 16.45 -16.63
CA ILE A 220 17.50 16.08 -17.53
C ILE A 220 17.27 17.17 -18.58
N ALA A 221 17.34 18.46 -18.20
CA ALA A 221 17.21 19.57 -19.13
C ALA A 221 18.33 19.63 -20.19
N ASN A 222 19.51 19.09 -19.88
CA ASN A 222 20.67 19.09 -20.76
C ASN A 222 20.83 17.77 -21.57
N THR A 223 19.87 16.84 -21.50
CA THR A 223 19.91 15.63 -22.32
C THR A 223 19.34 15.98 -23.71
N PRO A 224 20.12 15.92 -24.80
CA PRO A 224 19.62 16.23 -26.14
C PRO A 224 18.49 15.27 -26.48
N THR A 225 17.32 15.80 -26.81
CA THR A 225 16.22 15.02 -27.35
C THR A 225 16.64 14.52 -28.73
N THR A 226 17.13 13.28 -28.82
CA THR A 226 17.37 12.63 -30.11
C THR A 226 16.00 12.35 -30.73
N THR A 227 15.48 13.33 -31.47
CA THR A 227 14.32 13.16 -32.34
C THR A 227 14.76 12.29 -33.51
N THR A 228 14.56 10.98 -33.41
CA THR A 228 14.58 10.11 -34.59
C THR A 228 13.41 10.49 -35.48
N SER A 229 13.65 11.37 -36.44
CA SER A 229 12.77 11.55 -37.60
C SER A 229 12.87 10.28 -38.44
N SER A 230 11.85 9.42 -38.35
CA SER A 230 11.64 8.38 -39.34
C SER A 230 11.15 9.04 -40.62
N THR A 231 12.06 9.30 -41.55
CA THR A 231 11.72 9.47 -42.97
C THR A 231 11.16 8.13 -43.46
N VAL A 232 9.87 8.15 -43.79
CA VAL A 232 9.21 7.10 -44.55
C VAL A 232 9.51 7.39 -46.02
N ASP A 233 10.28 6.51 -46.65
CA ASP A 233 10.28 6.31 -48.10
C ASP A 233 9.40 5.09 -48.41
#